data_AF-A0A7V5RL71-F1
#
_entry.id   AF-A0A7V5RL71-F1
#
_cell.length_a   1.000
_cell.length_b   1.000
_cell.length_c   1.000
_cell.angle_alpha   90.00
_cell.angle_beta   90.00
_cell.angle_gamma   90.00
#
_symmetry.space_group_name_H-M   'P 1'
#
loop_
_entity.id
_entity.type
_entity.pdbx_description
1 polymer ?
#
loop_
_entity_poly.entity_id
_entity_poly.type
_entity_poly.pdbx_seq_one_letter_code
_entity_poly.pdbx_strand_id
1 'polypeptide(L)'
;MNRSFNDTKRSSYRAAAQSLLLLLMLFGVTGRASAQRIESDLEKLMVKYEIKVLDVYQEIQALEATPQAIVEREAFHRVLSGYTDRVLEMYSTLERIKEFTLQNYRNIVARSLIFRALAYVESGANLEQACKDYRRALILSRDSKIPVINQTLPYEVWADGKVYTRLADLIDDKDENLVLLRCMRSSEKTRQVP
;
A
#
# COMPACT_ATOMS: atom_id res chain seq x y z
N MET A 1 52.76 -44.63 23.53
CA MET A 1 52.81 -43.18 23.84
C MET A 1 52.08 -42.27 22.83
N ASN A 2 51.11 -42.74 22.03
CA ASN A 2 50.48 -41.91 20.97
C ASN A 2 49.00 -41.53 21.18
N ARG A 3 48.35 -41.90 22.31
CA ARG A 3 46.92 -41.57 22.52
C ARG A 3 46.68 -40.14 23.02
N SER A 4 47.62 -39.55 23.76
CA SER A 4 47.44 -38.22 24.38
C SER A 4 47.49 -37.03 23.41
N PHE A 5 48.03 -37.20 22.19
CA PHE A 5 48.21 -36.10 21.24
C PHE A 5 46.98 -35.86 20.34
N ASN A 6 46.10 -36.86 20.21
CA ASN A 6 44.90 -36.78 19.37
C ASN A 6 43.71 -36.11 20.07
N ASP A 7 43.63 -36.19 21.40
CA ASP A 7 42.52 -35.59 22.16
C ASP A 7 42.64 -34.06 22.26
N THR A 8 43.86 -33.52 22.33
CA THR A 8 44.12 -32.07 22.36
C THR A 8 43.73 -31.39 21.04
N LYS A 9 43.98 -32.05 19.90
CA LYS A 9 43.54 -31.56 18.59
C LYS A 9 42.02 -31.57 18.47
N ARG A 10 41.35 -32.66 18.88
CA ARG A 10 39.87 -32.78 18.84
C ARG A 10 39.14 -31.72 19.69
N SER A 11 39.70 -31.36 20.84
CA SER A 11 39.17 -30.31 21.71
C SER A 11 39.23 -28.92 21.04
N SER A 12 40.36 -28.59 20.41
CA SER A 12 40.58 -27.29 19.76
C SER A 12 39.63 -27.04 18.57
N TYR A 13 39.34 -28.07 17.77
CA TYR A 13 38.39 -27.95 16.65
C TYR A 13 36.93 -27.74 17.10
N ARG A 14 36.52 -28.27 18.26
CA ARG A 14 35.17 -28.05 18.80
C ARG A 14 34.97 -26.63 19.32
N ALA A 15 35.99 -26.08 20.00
CA ALA A 15 35.97 -24.70 20.47
C ALA A 15 35.96 -23.70 19.30
N ALA A 16 36.77 -23.94 18.25
CA ALA A 16 36.78 -23.12 17.06
C ALA A 16 35.45 -23.17 16.29
N ALA A 17 34.83 -24.35 16.16
CA ALA A 17 33.53 -24.50 15.52
C ALA A 17 32.39 -23.82 16.31
N GLN A 18 32.41 -23.88 17.64
CA GLN A 18 31.43 -23.18 18.49
C GLN A 18 31.58 -21.66 18.39
N SER A 19 32.82 -21.13 18.38
CA SER A 19 33.08 -19.70 18.20
C SER A 19 32.67 -19.21 16.81
N LEU A 20 32.87 -20.00 15.76
CA LEU A 20 32.43 -19.68 14.40
C LEU A 20 30.89 -19.67 14.29
N LEU A 21 30.21 -20.61 14.95
CA LEU A 21 28.75 -20.68 14.99
C LEU A 21 28.14 -19.48 15.73
N LEU A 22 28.74 -19.08 16.86
CA LEU A 22 28.37 -17.88 17.61
C LEU A 22 28.57 -16.59 16.80
N LEU A 23 29.67 -16.49 16.04
CA LEU A 23 29.91 -15.35 15.15
C LEU A 23 28.84 -15.28 14.05
N LEU A 24 28.53 -16.39 13.40
CA LEU A 24 27.52 -16.46 12.33
C LEU A 24 26.12 -16.14 12.84
N MET A 25 25.77 -16.54 14.06
CA MET A 25 24.50 -16.15 14.68
C MET A 25 24.43 -14.66 15.03
N LEU A 26 25.54 -14.04 15.46
CA LEU A 26 25.59 -12.61 15.75
C LEU A 26 25.47 -11.73 14.49
N PHE A 27 26.05 -12.14 13.35
CA PHE A 27 25.88 -11.43 12.07
C PHE A 27 24.47 -11.57 11.48
N GLY A 28 23.79 -12.70 11.72
CA GLY A 28 22.39 -12.89 11.29
C GLY A 28 21.38 -12.05 12.08
N VAL A 29 21.65 -11.74 13.35
CA VAL A 29 20.74 -10.98 14.21
C VAL A 29 20.80 -9.47 13.94
N THR A 30 21.97 -8.92 13.64
CA THR A 30 22.12 -7.48 13.35
C THR A 30 21.48 -7.07 12.02
N GLY A 31 21.53 -7.94 10.99
CA GLY A 31 20.90 -7.68 9.70
C GLY A 31 19.36 -7.68 9.73
N ARG A 32 18.75 -8.50 10.59
CA ARG A 32 17.28 -8.56 10.74
C ARG A 32 16.72 -7.35 11.50
N ALA A 33 17.43 -6.91 12.54
CA ALA A 33 17.01 -5.75 13.33
C ALA A 33 17.03 -4.44 12.52
N SER A 34 18.00 -4.26 11.62
CA SER A 34 18.05 -3.09 10.73
C SER A 34 16.96 -3.13 9.66
N ALA A 35 16.69 -4.29 9.06
CA ALA A 35 15.62 -4.46 8.08
C ALA A 35 14.23 -4.16 8.67
N GLN A 36 13.95 -4.68 9.87
CA GLN A 36 12.69 -4.45 10.57
C GLN A 36 12.48 -2.96 10.94
N ARG A 37 13.55 -2.24 11.25
CA ARG A 37 13.48 -0.80 11.53
C ARG A 37 13.16 0.02 10.28
N ILE A 38 13.82 -0.29 9.15
CA ILE A 38 13.57 0.35 7.86
C ILE A 38 12.11 0.12 7.44
N GLU A 39 11.59 -1.10 7.62
CA GLU A 39 10.20 -1.43 7.34
C GLU A 39 9.23 -0.58 8.17
N SER A 40 9.41 -0.50 9.49
CA SER A 40 8.54 0.29 10.37
C SER A 40 8.57 1.78 10.03
N ASP A 41 9.74 2.32 9.69
CA ASP A 41 9.86 3.73 9.32
C ASP A 41 9.20 4.02 7.95
N LEU A 42 9.31 3.10 6.99
CA LEU A 42 8.62 3.20 5.71
C LEU A 42 7.09 3.06 5.87
N GLU A 43 6.62 2.15 6.71
CA GLU A 43 5.18 2.00 7.02
C GLU A 43 4.60 3.31 7.55
N LYS A 44 5.26 3.92 8.55
CA LYS A 44 4.82 5.19 9.13
C LYS A 44 4.77 6.30 8.08
N LEU A 45 5.75 6.34 7.17
CA LEU A 45 5.73 7.29 6.07
C LEU A 45 4.59 7.01 5.09
N MET A 46 4.34 5.75 4.74
CA MET A 46 3.20 5.37 3.90
C MET A 46 1.87 5.81 4.50
N VAL A 47 1.64 5.57 5.80
CA VAL A 47 0.44 6.02 6.50
C VAL A 47 0.35 7.55 6.49
N LYS A 48 1.45 8.26 6.72
CA LYS A 48 1.48 9.74 6.68
C LYS A 48 1.07 10.26 5.30
N TYR A 49 1.56 9.66 4.22
CA TYR A 49 1.18 10.06 2.87
C TYR A 49 -0.25 9.64 2.50
N GLU A 50 -0.73 8.49 2.98
CA GLU A 50 -2.13 8.08 2.83
C GLU A 50 -3.08 9.09 3.47
N ILE A 51 -2.79 9.58 4.67
CA ILE A 51 -3.57 10.64 5.31
C ILE A 51 -3.57 11.90 4.43
N LYS A 52 -2.44 12.25 3.82
CA LYS A 52 -2.37 13.39 2.89
C LYS A 52 -3.16 13.18 1.60
N VAL A 53 -3.26 11.94 1.11
CA VAL A 53 -4.16 11.60 -0.01
C VAL A 53 -5.61 11.84 0.40
N LEU A 54 -6.00 11.38 1.60
CA LEU A 54 -7.35 11.61 2.13
C LEU A 54 -7.65 13.09 2.30
N ASP A 55 -6.76 13.85 2.97
CA ASP A 55 -6.93 15.29 3.20
C ASP A 55 -7.27 16.00 1.88
N VAL A 56 -6.47 15.73 0.83
CA VAL A 56 -6.69 16.34 -0.49
C VAL A 56 -7.98 15.86 -1.15
N TYR A 57 -8.35 14.58 -1.00
CA TYR A 57 -9.63 14.09 -1.50
C TYR A 57 -10.81 14.83 -0.83
N GLN A 58 -10.75 15.06 0.47
CA GLN A 58 -11.79 15.80 1.20
C GLN A 58 -11.85 17.27 0.78
N GLU A 59 -10.71 17.91 0.55
CA GLU A 59 -10.68 19.27 -0.04
C GLU A 59 -11.37 19.30 -1.42
N ILE A 60 -11.14 18.29 -2.26
CA ILE A 60 -11.83 18.16 -3.56
C ILE A 60 -13.35 18.01 -3.38
N GLN A 61 -13.81 17.27 -2.36
CA GLN A 61 -15.24 17.12 -2.06
C GLN A 61 -15.87 18.43 -1.58
N ALA A 62 -15.11 19.26 -0.88
CA ALA A 62 -15.60 20.53 -0.34
C ALA A 62 -15.71 21.65 -1.38
N LEU A 63 -15.09 21.49 -2.57
CA LEU A 63 -15.14 22.48 -3.63
C LEU A 63 -16.54 22.62 -4.26
N GLU A 64 -17.10 23.82 -4.19
CA GLU A 64 -18.35 24.18 -4.87
C GLU A 64 -18.23 24.12 -6.40
N ALA A 65 -19.35 23.95 -7.11
CA ALA A 65 -19.37 23.89 -8.58
C ALA A 65 -19.26 25.30 -9.23
N THR A 66 -18.13 25.97 -9.04
CA THR A 66 -17.82 27.28 -9.65
C THR A 66 -16.73 27.16 -10.72
N PRO A 67 -16.63 28.09 -11.69
CA PRO A 67 -15.55 28.07 -12.68
C PRO A 67 -14.14 28.12 -12.06
N GLN A 68 -13.98 28.88 -10.96
CA GLN A 68 -12.73 28.94 -10.21
C GLN A 68 -12.39 27.59 -9.56
N ALA A 69 -13.40 26.92 -8.99
CA ALA A 69 -13.23 25.62 -8.39
C ALA A 69 -12.82 24.53 -9.40
N ILE A 70 -13.13 24.68 -10.70
CA ILE A 70 -12.63 23.75 -11.73
C ILE A 70 -11.10 23.81 -11.81
N VAL A 71 -10.52 25.02 -11.82
CA VAL A 71 -9.06 25.21 -11.88
C VAL A 71 -8.39 24.70 -10.59
N GLU A 72 -9.00 24.98 -9.45
CA GLU A 72 -8.51 24.51 -8.14
C GLU A 72 -8.57 22.98 -8.05
N ARG A 73 -9.65 22.36 -8.53
CA ARG A 73 -9.81 20.91 -8.58
C ARG A 73 -8.71 20.24 -9.39
N GLU A 74 -8.31 20.80 -10.53
CA GLU A 74 -7.17 20.29 -11.29
C GLU A 74 -5.85 20.39 -10.50
N ALA A 75 -5.64 21.47 -9.76
CA ALA A 75 -4.45 21.62 -8.91
C ALA A 75 -4.44 20.58 -7.80
N PHE A 76 -5.56 20.37 -7.12
CA PHE A 76 -5.69 19.32 -6.11
C PHE A 76 -5.51 17.92 -6.69
N HIS A 77 -6.01 17.63 -7.90
CA HIS A 77 -5.74 16.35 -8.55
C HIS A 77 -4.23 16.10 -8.75
N ARG A 78 -3.46 17.12 -9.13
CA ARG A 78 -1.99 17.00 -9.26
C ARG A 78 -1.34 16.69 -7.90
N VAL A 79 -1.78 17.35 -6.83
CA VAL A 79 -1.27 17.12 -5.47
C VAL A 79 -1.63 15.71 -4.97
N LEU A 80 -2.89 15.30 -5.17
CA LEU A 80 -3.41 13.96 -4.85
C LEU A 80 -2.58 12.87 -5.54
N SER A 81 -2.32 13.05 -6.84
CA SER A 81 -1.48 12.13 -7.61
C SER A 81 -0.06 12.09 -7.08
N GLY A 82 0.54 13.24 -6.77
CA GLY A 82 1.88 13.31 -6.19
C GLY A 82 2.00 12.52 -4.87
N TYR A 83 1.04 12.67 -3.95
CA TYR A 83 1.05 11.89 -2.70
C TYR A 83 0.80 10.40 -2.93
N THR A 84 -0.12 10.05 -3.83
CA THR A 84 -0.38 8.64 -4.19
C THR A 84 0.85 7.99 -4.80
N ASP A 85 1.60 8.70 -5.65
CA ASP A 85 2.81 8.20 -6.28
C ASP A 85 3.93 7.96 -5.25
N ARG A 86 4.02 8.79 -4.20
CA ARG A 86 4.94 8.53 -3.08
C ARG A 86 4.59 7.27 -2.31
N VAL A 87 3.29 7.01 -2.06
CA VAL A 87 2.83 5.74 -1.46
C VAL A 87 3.25 4.55 -2.32
N LEU A 88 3.08 4.65 -3.64
CA LEU A 88 3.47 3.60 -4.59
C LEU A 88 4.99 3.37 -4.65
N GLU A 89 5.79 4.43 -4.59
CA GLU A 89 7.26 4.38 -4.57
C GLU A 89 7.77 3.64 -3.33
N MET A 90 7.23 3.96 -2.15
CA MET A 90 7.57 3.28 -0.90
C MET A 90 7.15 1.81 -0.94
N TYR A 91 5.94 1.50 -1.45
CA TYR A 91 5.49 0.12 -1.60
C TYR A 91 6.39 -0.70 -2.53
N SER A 92 6.76 -0.14 -3.70
CA SER A 92 7.70 -0.77 -4.63
C SER A 92 9.07 -1.04 -3.98
N THR A 93 9.51 -0.16 -3.08
CA THR A 93 10.73 -0.35 -2.30
C THR A 93 10.59 -1.52 -1.32
N LEU A 94 9.47 -1.61 -0.59
CA LEU A 94 9.19 -2.73 0.32
C LEU A 94 9.07 -4.07 -0.42
N GLU A 95 8.41 -4.11 -1.58
CA GLU A 95 8.31 -5.33 -2.39
C GLU A 95 9.68 -5.89 -2.81
N ARG A 96 10.66 -5.02 -3.07
CA ARG A 96 12.03 -5.42 -3.44
C ARG A 96 12.82 -5.99 -2.27
N ILE A 97 12.49 -5.61 -1.04
CA ILE A 97 13.20 -6.05 0.18
C ILE A 97 12.76 -7.47 0.63
N LYS A 98 11.76 -8.08 -0.03
CA LYS A 98 11.42 -9.52 -0.07
C LYS A 98 11.21 -10.32 1.23
N GLU A 99 11.25 -9.73 2.43
CA GLU A 99 11.19 -10.53 3.68
C GLU A 99 9.93 -10.37 4.56
N PHE A 100 8.90 -9.62 4.19
CA PHE A 100 7.85 -9.27 5.17
C PHE A 100 6.38 -9.37 4.70
N THR A 101 5.48 -9.39 5.68
CA THR A 101 4.02 -9.48 5.54
C THR A 101 3.45 -8.26 4.82
N LEU A 102 3.33 -8.36 3.50
CA LEU A 102 2.87 -7.29 2.60
C LEU A 102 1.43 -6.80 2.82
N GLN A 103 0.64 -7.44 3.68
CA GLN A 103 -0.81 -7.23 3.71
C GLN A 103 -1.19 -5.81 4.16
N ASN A 104 -0.51 -5.25 5.18
CA ASN A 104 -0.79 -3.89 5.65
C ASN A 104 -0.43 -2.85 4.58
N TYR A 105 0.74 -3.00 3.95
CA TYR A 105 1.20 -2.08 2.90
C TYR A 105 0.30 -2.13 1.67
N ARG A 106 -0.17 -3.32 1.28
CA ARG A 106 -1.14 -3.50 0.20
C ARG A 106 -2.43 -2.74 0.48
N ASN A 107 -2.94 -2.77 1.71
CA ASN A 107 -4.15 -2.05 2.09
C ASN A 107 -3.95 -0.52 1.99
N ILE A 108 -2.82 0.01 2.50
CA ILE A 108 -2.50 1.45 2.42
C ILE A 108 -2.46 1.93 0.96
N VAL A 109 -1.77 1.17 0.10
CA VAL A 109 -1.69 1.47 -1.33
C VAL A 109 -3.06 1.39 -2.00
N ALA A 110 -3.82 0.33 -1.71
CA ALA A 110 -5.11 0.12 -2.33
C ALA A 110 -6.11 1.24 -1.98
N ARG A 111 -6.16 1.67 -0.71
CA ARG A 111 -7.00 2.82 -0.31
C ARG A 111 -6.57 4.10 -1.01
N SER A 112 -5.26 4.39 -1.05
CA SER A 112 -4.72 5.57 -1.73
C SER A 112 -5.10 5.60 -3.23
N LEU A 113 -5.00 4.46 -3.90
CA LEU A 113 -5.42 4.30 -5.29
C LEU A 113 -6.93 4.50 -5.47
N ILE A 114 -7.75 4.01 -4.53
CA ILE A 114 -9.21 4.18 -4.57
C ILE A 114 -9.58 5.67 -4.42
N PHE A 115 -8.99 6.39 -3.47
CA PHE A 115 -9.25 7.84 -3.34
C PHE A 115 -8.86 8.62 -4.61
N ARG A 116 -7.73 8.29 -5.24
CA ARG A 116 -7.35 8.89 -6.52
C ARG A 116 -8.34 8.56 -7.63
N ALA A 117 -8.80 7.30 -7.71
CA ALA A 117 -9.78 6.88 -8.70
C ALA A 117 -11.14 7.58 -8.51
N LEU A 118 -11.62 7.70 -7.27
CA LEU A 118 -12.85 8.41 -6.93
C LEU A 118 -12.77 9.88 -7.37
N ALA A 119 -11.68 10.57 -7.01
CA ALA A 119 -11.47 11.96 -7.39
C ALA A 119 -11.56 12.15 -8.92
N TYR A 120 -10.93 11.26 -9.70
CA TYR A 120 -10.98 11.31 -11.17
C TYR A 120 -12.38 11.05 -11.73
N VAL A 121 -13.13 10.10 -11.17
CA VAL A 121 -14.49 9.81 -11.61
C VAL A 121 -15.42 10.98 -11.34
N GLU A 122 -15.38 11.54 -10.14
CA GLU A 122 -16.25 12.63 -9.71
C GLU A 122 -15.97 13.94 -10.46
N SER A 123 -14.74 14.15 -10.94
CA SER A 123 -14.42 15.29 -11.81
C SER A 123 -14.65 15.01 -13.30
N GLY A 124 -14.94 13.77 -13.67
CA GLY A 124 -14.97 13.31 -15.06
C GLY A 124 -13.59 13.33 -15.75
N ALA A 125 -12.52 13.61 -15.01
CA ALA A 125 -11.17 13.71 -15.55
C ALA A 125 -10.48 12.33 -15.56
N ASN A 126 -9.75 12.02 -16.63
CA ASN A 126 -8.84 10.87 -16.70
C ASN A 126 -9.46 9.53 -16.24
N LEU A 127 -10.65 9.21 -16.75
CA LEU A 127 -11.39 7.98 -16.42
C LEU A 127 -10.59 6.70 -16.68
N GLU A 128 -9.69 6.70 -17.66
CA GLU A 128 -8.80 5.57 -17.93
C GLU A 128 -7.87 5.30 -16.73
N GLN A 129 -7.24 6.34 -16.19
CA GLN A 129 -6.38 6.24 -15.02
C GLN A 129 -7.18 5.85 -13.78
N ALA A 130 -8.41 6.38 -13.61
CA ALA A 130 -9.31 5.97 -12.54
C ALA A 130 -9.59 4.45 -12.58
N CYS A 131 -9.97 3.93 -13.75
CA CYS A 131 -10.19 2.50 -13.96
C CYS A 131 -8.92 1.67 -13.72
N LYS A 132 -7.74 2.19 -14.06
CA LYS A 132 -6.46 1.51 -13.85
C LYS A 132 -6.11 1.43 -12.36
N ASP A 133 -6.26 2.55 -11.64
CA ASP A 133 -5.99 2.62 -10.21
C ASP A 133 -6.95 1.74 -9.41
N TYR A 134 -8.25 1.81 -9.72
CA TYR A 134 -9.26 0.98 -9.07
C TYR A 134 -9.02 -0.52 -9.26
N ARG A 135 -8.73 -0.95 -10.51
CA ARG A 135 -8.39 -2.36 -10.78
C ARG A 135 -7.13 -2.79 -10.03
N ARG A 136 -6.10 -1.95 -9.99
CA ARG A 136 -4.87 -2.25 -9.26
C ARG A 136 -5.13 -2.37 -7.76
N ALA A 137 -5.94 -1.50 -7.17
CA ALA A 137 -6.33 -1.57 -5.77
C ALA A 137 -7.02 -2.90 -5.44
N LEU A 138 -7.97 -3.33 -6.30
CA LEU A 138 -8.67 -4.60 -6.11
C LEU A 138 -7.73 -5.80 -6.22
N ILE A 139 -6.80 -5.81 -7.19
CA ILE A 139 -5.77 -6.85 -7.32
C ILE A 139 -4.91 -6.93 -6.05
N LEU A 140 -4.45 -5.79 -5.53
CA LEU A 140 -3.65 -5.74 -4.29
C LEU A 140 -4.41 -6.29 -3.08
N SER A 141 -5.73 -6.12 -3.07
CA SER A 141 -6.60 -6.60 -1.99
C SER A 141 -7.10 -8.04 -2.14
N ARG A 142 -6.83 -8.71 -3.27
CA ARG A 142 -7.42 -10.01 -3.64
C ARG A 142 -7.10 -11.12 -2.65
N ASP A 143 -5.89 -11.11 -2.10
CA ASP A 143 -5.42 -12.16 -1.17
C ASP A 143 -5.84 -11.88 0.28
N SER A 144 -6.55 -10.78 0.53
CA SER A 144 -7.03 -10.43 1.86
C SER A 144 -8.25 -11.25 2.26
N LYS A 145 -8.34 -11.63 3.53
CA LYS A 145 -9.56 -12.27 4.09
C LYS A 145 -10.79 -11.36 3.95
N ILE A 146 -10.60 -10.05 4.04
CA ILE A 146 -11.64 -9.04 3.88
C ILE A 146 -11.12 -8.05 2.83
N PRO A 147 -11.80 -7.91 1.66
CA PRO A 147 -11.40 -6.94 0.64
C PRO A 147 -11.28 -5.54 1.22
N VAL A 148 -10.30 -4.75 0.76
CA VAL A 148 -10.01 -3.41 1.31
C VAL A 148 -11.22 -2.49 1.30
N ILE A 149 -12.11 -2.65 0.32
CA ILE A 149 -13.34 -1.85 0.19
C ILE A 149 -14.32 -2.09 1.35
N ASN A 150 -14.32 -3.29 1.92
CA ASN A 150 -15.24 -3.72 2.98
C ASN A 150 -14.63 -3.61 4.39
N GLN A 151 -13.35 -3.24 4.49
CA GLN A 151 -12.69 -3.03 5.76
C GLN A 151 -13.15 -1.70 6.38
N THR A 152 -13.24 -1.66 7.71
CA THR A 152 -13.32 -0.40 8.45
C THR A 152 -12.07 0.42 8.15
N LEU A 153 -12.27 1.67 7.76
CA LEU A 153 -11.20 2.62 7.52
C LEU A 153 -10.50 3.01 8.83
N PRO A 154 -9.18 3.27 8.80
CA PRO A 154 -8.46 3.76 9.96
C PRO A 154 -8.75 5.24 10.27
N TYR A 155 -9.59 5.89 9.47
CA TYR A 155 -9.99 7.29 9.55
C TYR A 155 -11.40 7.47 8.99
N GLU A 156 -12.08 8.53 9.41
CA GLU A 156 -13.40 8.92 8.89
C GLU A 156 -13.24 9.66 7.57
N VAL A 157 -14.09 9.33 6.59
CA VAL A 157 -14.14 10.07 5.32
C VAL A 157 -15.40 10.92 5.32
N TRP A 158 -15.20 12.21 5.09
CA TRP A 158 -16.29 13.19 4.98
C TRP A 158 -16.49 13.54 3.50
N ALA A 159 -17.67 13.24 2.97
CA ALA A 159 -18.06 13.59 1.60
C ALA A 159 -19.56 13.89 1.56
N ASP A 160 -19.94 14.97 0.87
CA ASP A 160 -21.32 15.43 0.70
C ASP A 160 -22.13 15.52 2.02
N GLY A 161 -21.47 15.97 3.09
CA GLY A 161 -22.10 16.11 4.41
C GLY A 161 -22.39 14.80 5.14
N LYS A 162 -21.92 13.66 4.61
CA LYS A 162 -22.00 12.34 5.26
C LYS A 162 -20.63 11.86 5.71
N VAL A 163 -20.63 10.99 6.72
CA VAL A 163 -19.43 10.31 7.23
C VAL A 163 -19.44 8.86 6.79
N TYR A 164 -18.35 8.42 6.19
CA TYR A 164 -18.15 7.04 5.75
C TYR A 164 -17.03 6.39 6.55
N THR A 165 -17.30 5.16 7.01
CA THR A 165 -16.34 4.34 7.75
C THR A 165 -15.82 3.16 6.92
N ARG A 166 -16.35 2.95 5.71
CA ARG A 166 -15.90 1.96 4.73
C ARG A 166 -15.90 2.56 3.33
N LEU A 167 -14.98 2.12 2.48
CA LEU A 167 -14.91 2.57 1.09
C LEU A 167 -16.09 2.06 0.25
N ALA A 168 -16.61 0.86 0.55
CA ALA A 168 -17.79 0.33 -0.13
C ALA A 168 -18.99 1.27 0.03
N ASP A 169 -19.23 1.77 1.24
CA ASP A 169 -20.34 2.70 1.50
C ASP A 169 -20.17 4.01 0.72
N LEU A 170 -18.94 4.53 0.61
CA LEU A 170 -18.64 5.73 -0.19
C LEU A 170 -18.79 5.50 -1.70
N ILE A 171 -18.37 4.34 -2.20
CA ILE A 171 -18.49 3.97 -3.61
C ILE A 171 -19.95 3.76 -4.00
N ASP A 172 -20.73 3.14 -3.12
CA ASP A 172 -22.13 2.79 -3.40
C ASP A 172 -23.10 3.97 -3.24
N ASP A 173 -22.74 5.02 -2.49
CA ASP A 173 -23.61 6.20 -2.29
C ASP A 173 -23.72 7.10 -3.53
N LYS A 174 -22.75 7.06 -4.45
CA LYS A 174 -22.71 7.94 -5.64
C LYS A 174 -22.87 7.16 -6.95
N ASP A 175 -23.86 7.53 -7.75
CA ASP A 175 -24.11 6.92 -9.06
C ASP A 175 -22.91 7.06 -10.02
N GLU A 176 -22.15 8.16 -9.94
CA GLU A 176 -20.94 8.32 -10.75
C GLU A 176 -19.88 7.26 -10.40
N ASN A 177 -19.77 6.89 -9.13
CA ASN A 177 -18.80 5.91 -8.65
C ASN A 177 -19.10 4.48 -9.15
N LEU A 178 -20.32 4.22 -9.62
CA LEU A 178 -20.65 2.98 -10.35
C LEU A 178 -19.88 2.83 -11.67
N VAL A 179 -19.27 3.90 -12.20
CA VAL A 179 -18.29 3.81 -13.30
C VAL A 179 -17.11 2.92 -12.90
N LEU A 180 -16.64 2.98 -11.66
CA LEU A 180 -15.54 2.14 -11.17
C LEU A 180 -15.92 0.66 -11.18
N LEU A 181 -17.17 0.31 -10.86
CA LEU A 181 -17.68 -1.05 -10.98
C LEU A 181 -17.76 -1.51 -12.45
N ARG A 182 -18.08 -0.61 -13.38
CA ARG A 182 -18.05 -0.90 -14.81
C ARG A 182 -16.63 -1.15 -15.35
N CYS A 183 -15.62 -0.46 -14.80
CA CYS A 183 -14.21 -0.70 -15.14
C CYS A 183 -13.76 -2.16 -14.93
N MET A 184 -14.41 -2.89 -14.01
CA MET A 184 -14.13 -4.30 -13.76
C MET A 184 -14.70 -5.23 -14.85
N ARG A 185 -15.95 -4.98 -15.27
CA ARG A 185 -16.66 -5.84 -16.22
C ARG A 185 -16.07 -5.82 -17.64
N SER A 186 -15.51 -4.68 -18.06
CA SER A 186 -14.85 -4.56 -19.38
C SER A 186 -13.54 -5.35 -19.46
N SER A 187 -12.87 -5.61 -18.33
CA SER A 187 -11.63 -6.37 -18.24
C SER A 187 -11.82 -7.89 -18.34
N GLU A 188 -12.99 -8.41 -17.98
CA GLU A 188 -13.27 -9.85 -17.98
C GLU A 188 -13.63 -10.36 -19.37
N LYS A 189 -14.31 -9.54 -20.19
CA LYS A 189 -14.60 -9.86 -21.60
C LYS A 189 -13.33 -10.06 -22.44
N THR A 190 -12.23 -9.38 -22.12
CA THR A 190 -10.96 -9.53 -22.86
C THR A 190 -10.16 -10.76 -22.44
N ARG A 191 -10.48 -11.40 -21.29
CA ARG A 191 -9.84 -12.65 -20.83
C ARG A 191 -10.59 -13.91 -21.28
N GLN A 192 -11.71 -13.77 -21.99
CA GLN A 192 -12.49 -14.86 -22.57
C GLN A 192 -12.41 -14.89 -24.10
N VAL A 193 -11.26 -14.52 -24.67
CA VAL A 193 -10.94 -14.89 -26.06
C VAL A 193 -10.01 -16.10 -25.98
N PRO A 194 -10.43 -17.27 -26.51
CA PRO A 194 -9.65 -18.50 -26.46
C PRO A 194 -8.31 -18.40 -27.21
#